data_AF-A0A292E612-F1
#
_entry.id   AF-A0A292E612-F1
#
_cell.length_a   1.000
_cell.length_b   1.000
_cell.length_c   1.000
_cell.angle_alpha   90.00
_cell.angle_beta   90.00
_cell.angle_gamma   90.00
#
_symmetry.space_group_name_H-M   'P 1'
#
loop_
_entity.id
_entity.type
_entity.pdbx_description
1 polymer ?
#
loop_
_entity_poly.entity_id
_entity_poly.type
_entity_poly.pdbx_seq_one_letter_code
_entity_poly.pdbx_strand_id
1 'polypeptide(L)'
;MTEDEFDTLSGPEKKQRCLVSLTRKVALAQSAAENPGKLPNNLSIPPDRKRLREWYAPSLGLWTWSYVKLDYEHGVNKDLITAFYQALSDINDLTSTNNSQLKRQIKEQSLIIERLELRTVHLLQRISRIHVALKEAGFRDEDIRNL
;
A
#
# COMPACT_ATOMS: atom_id res chain seq x y z
N MET A 1 -1.39 29.38 -4.02
CA MET A 1 -2.76 29.90 -4.06
C MET A 1 -3.55 29.26 -2.96
N THR A 2 -4.34 30.03 -2.22
CA THR A 2 -5.12 29.56 -1.07
C THR A 2 -6.59 29.30 -1.46
N GLU A 3 -7.36 28.69 -0.56
CA GLU A 3 -8.80 28.50 -0.74
C GLU A 3 -9.54 29.85 -0.75
N ASP A 4 -9.09 30.80 0.07
CA ASP A 4 -9.61 32.17 0.09
C ASP A 4 -9.43 32.87 -1.27
N GLU A 5 -8.25 32.72 -1.89
CA GLU A 5 -8.00 33.26 -3.24
C GLU A 5 -8.87 32.58 -4.29
N PHE A 6 -9.12 31.27 -4.15
CA PHE A 6 -10.04 30.55 -5.03
C PHE A 6 -11.47 31.09 -4.91
N ASP A 7 -11.90 31.46 -3.71
CA ASP A 7 -13.25 31.96 -3.47
C ASP A 7 -13.52 33.35 -4.05
N THR A 8 -12.48 34.16 -4.26
CA THR A 8 -12.59 35.46 -4.92
C THR A 8 -12.78 35.38 -6.44
N LEU A 9 -12.61 34.21 -7.05
CA LEU A 9 -12.69 34.04 -8.51
C LEU A 9 -14.11 34.19 -9.06
N SER A 10 -14.21 34.61 -10.32
CA SER A 10 -15.49 34.66 -11.02
C SER A 10 -16.05 33.25 -11.26
N GLY A 11 -17.38 33.15 -11.42
CA GLY A 11 -18.06 31.86 -11.68
C GLY A 11 -17.47 31.05 -12.86
N PRO A 12 -17.17 31.67 -14.02
CA PRO A 12 -16.50 30.98 -15.13
C PRO A 12 -15.09 30.47 -14.79
N GLU A 13 -14.28 31.27 -14.08
CA GLU A 13 -12.92 30.88 -13.68
C GLU A 13 -12.93 29.73 -12.66
N LYS A 14 -13.86 29.77 -11.71
CA LYS A 14 -14.08 28.65 -10.77
C LYS A 14 -14.41 27.37 -11.53
N LYS A 15 -15.33 27.43 -12.50
CA LYS A 15 -15.69 26.26 -13.33
C LYS A 15 -14.48 25.70 -14.09
N GLN A 16 -13.72 26.57 -14.75
CA GLN A 16 -12.54 26.16 -15.52
C GLN A 16 -11.49 25.50 -14.61
N ARG A 17 -11.24 26.06 -13.43
CA ARG A 17 -10.29 25.51 -12.47
C ARG A 17 -10.74 24.19 -11.87
N CYS A 18 -12.02 24.03 -11.55
CA CYS A 18 -12.55 22.75 -11.09
C CYS A 18 -12.37 21.67 -12.17
N LEU A 19 -12.60 22.01 -13.45
CA LEU A 19 -12.37 21.08 -14.57
C LEU A 19 -10.89 20.70 -14.69
N VAL A 20 -9.98 21.68 -14.69
CA VAL A 20 -8.53 21.41 -14.72
C VAL A 20 -8.11 20.57 -13.52
N SER A 21 -8.68 20.83 -12.34
CA SER A 21 -8.44 20.03 -11.16
C SER A 21 -8.95 18.60 -11.33
N LEU A 22 -10.13 18.38 -11.90
CA LEU A 22 -10.65 17.05 -12.18
C LEU A 22 -9.68 16.30 -13.09
N THR A 23 -9.29 16.90 -14.22
CA THR A 23 -8.33 16.29 -15.16
C THR A 23 -7.02 15.90 -14.47
N ARG A 24 -6.45 16.76 -13.62
CA ARG A 24 -5.22 16.45 -12.87
C ARG A 24 -5.41 15.31 -11.88
N LYS A 25 -6.52 15.28 -11.14
CA LYS A 25 -6.83 14.20 -10.20
C LYS A 25 -6.94 12.86 -10.92
N VAL A 26 -7.61 12.83 -12.07
CA VAL A 26 -7.71 11.61 -12.90
C VAL A 26 -6.35 11.19 -13.45
N ALA A 27 -5.55 12.13 -13.96
CA ALA A 27 -4.20 11.82 -14.45
C ALA A 27 -3.28 11.27 -13.35
N LEU A 28 -3.40 11.78 -12.12
CA LEU A 28 -2.67 11.24 -10.96
C LEU A 28 -3.11 9.80 -10.64
N ALA A 29 -4.41 9.51 -10.68
CA ALA A 29 -4.91 8.15 -10.47
C ALA A 29 -4.40 7.18 -11.56
N GLN A 30 -4.42 7.60 -12.83
CA GLN A 30 -3.89 6.79 -13.93
C GLN A 30 -2.37 6.57 -13.81
N SER A 31 -1.62 7.62 -13.49
CA SER A 31 -0.17 7.48 -13.26
C SER A 31 0.15 6.55 -12.09
N ALA A 32 -0.70 6.52 -11.06
CA ALA A 32 -0.56 5.63 -9.92
C ALA A 32 -0.87 4.17 -10.29
N ALA A 33 -1.87 3.95 -11.14
CA ALA A 33 -2.18 2.62 -11.68
C ALA A 33 -1.02 2.06 -12.52
N GLU A 34 -0.41 2.90 -13.38
CA GLU A 34 0.74 2.49 -14.20
C GLU A 34 2.02 2.31 -13.38
N ASN A 35 2.25 3.18 -12.39
CA ASN A 35 3.48 3.24 -11.61
C ASN A 35 3.19 3.58 -10.14
N PRO A 36 2.83 2.58 -9.30
CA PRO A 36 2.44 2.82 -7.91
C PRO A 36 3.50 3.54 -7.07
N GLY A 37 4.78 3.37 -7.39
CA GLY A 37 5.91 4.00 -6.70
C GLY A 37 6.14 5.49 -7.03
N LYS A 38 5.37 6.08 -7.96
CA LYS A 38 5.50 7.51 -8.33
C LYS A 38 4.57 8.43 -7.54
N LEU A 39 3.62 7.89 -6.78
CA LEU A 39 2.79 8.70 -5.90
C LEU A 39 3.64 9.26 -4.75
N PRO A 40 3.51 10.56 -4.41
CA PRO A 40 4.11 11.07 -3.19
C PRO A 40 3.60 10.27 -1.97
N ASN A 41 4.49 9.90 -1.05
CA ASN A 41 4.18 9.03 0.09
C ASN A 41 2.99 9.49 0.97
N ASN A 42 2.63 10.77 0.92
CA ASN A 42 1.56 11.37 1.71
C ASN A 42 0.25 11.54 0.92
N LEU A 43 0.21 11.07 -0.32
CA LEU A 43 -0.93 11.24 -1.22
C LEU A 43 -1.63 9.89 -1.41
N SER A 44 -2.88 9.81 -1.00
CA SER A 44 -3.73 8.65 -1.24
C SER A 44 -4.77 8.98 -2.31
N ILE A 45 -4.93 8.09 -3.31
CA ILE A 45 -5.95 8.26 -4.34
C ILE A 45 -7.33 8.10 -3.68
N PRO A 46 -8.26 9.05 -3.87
CA PRO A 46 -9.62 8.93 -3.35
C PRO A 46 -10.32 7.67 -3.89
N PRO A 47 -11.03 6.90 -3.06
CA PRO A 47 -11.68 5.67 -3.49
C PRO A 47 -13.04 5.88 -4.18
N ASP A 48 -13.60 7.09 -4.10
CA ASP A 48 -14.94 7.39 -4.61
C ASP A 48 -15.05 8.83 -5.11
N ARG A 49 -16.11 9.10 -5.86
CA ARG A 49 -16.39 10.42 -6.44
C ARG A 49 -16.57 11.52 -5.40
N LYS A 50 -17.17 11.24 -4.24
CA LYS A 50 -17.38 12.26 -3.21
C LYS A 50 -16.04 12.73 -2.67
N ARG A 51 -15.16 11.79 -2.29
CA ARG A 51 -13.80 12.07 -1.85
C ARG A 51 -12.94 12.66 -2.97
N LEU A 52 -13.19 12.30 -4.23
CA LEU A 52 -12.56 12.96 -5.38
C LEU A 52 -12.87 14.45 -5.41
N ARG A 53 -14.10 14.87 -5.07
CA ARG A 53 -14.45 16.30 -4.97
C ARG A 53 -13.75 16.99 -3.82
N GLU A 54 -13.63 16.31 -2.69
CA GLU A 54 -13.01 16.84 -1.47
C GLU A 54 -11.47 16.82 -1.51
N TRP A 55 -10.88 16.13 -2.49
CA TRP A 55 -9.44 15.98 -2.58
C TRP A 55 -8.75 17.32 -2.84
N TYR A 56 -8.00 17.80 -1.85
CA TYR A 56 -7.35 19.10 -1.88
C TYR A 56 -5.84 18.96 -1.78
N ALA A 57 -5.12 19.51 -2.74
CA ALA A 57 -3.67 19.59 -2.72
C ALA A 57 -3.21 20.78 -3.60
N PRO A 58 -3.16 22.00 -3.06
CA PRO A 58 -2.81 23.21 -3.82
C PRO A 58 -1.44 23.15 -4.47
N SER A 59 -0.47 22.49 -3.83
CA SER A 59 0.88 22.28 -4.37
C SER A 59 0.87 21.46 -5.67
N LEU A 60 -0.14 20.62 -5.86
CA LEU A 60 -0.40 19.84 -7.08
C LEU A 60 -1.50 20.48 -7.94
N GLY A 61 -2.01 21.64 -7.54
CA GLY A 61 -3.11 22.34 -8.19
C GLY A 61 -4.41 21.54 -8.21
N LEU A 62 -4.68 20.77 -7.14
CA LEU A 62 -5.93 20.05 -6.92
C LEU A 62 -6.83 20.87 -5.99
N TRP A 63 -8.03 21.17 -6.47
CA TRP A 63 -9.01 22.02 -5.84
C TRP A 63 -10.28 21.24 -5.50
N THR A 64 -10.97 21.67 -4.45
CA THR A 64 -12.27 21.12 -4.09
C THR A 64 -13.36 21.66 -5.02
N TRP A 65 -14.47 20.93 -5.15
CA TRP A 65 -15.66 21.46 -5.83
C TRP A 65 -16.95 20.90 -5.25
N SER A 66 -18.02 21.70 -5.28
CA SER A 66 -19.36 21.29 -4.85
C SER A 66 -20.28 20.90 -6.01
N TYR A 67 -19.95 21.29 -7.24
CA TYR A 67 -20.79 21.11 -8.41
C TYR A 67 -20.80 19.65 -8.91
N VAL A 68 -21.83 18.90 -8.49
CA VAL A 68 -22.02 17.46 -8.78
C VAL A 68 -22.04 17.11 -10.27
N LYS A 69 -22.51 18.02 -11.14
CA LYS A 69 -22.58 17.73 -12.57
C LYS A 69 -21.19 17.69 -13.23
N LEU A 70 -20.15 18.21 -12.57
CA LEU A 70 -18.78 18.16 -13.08
C LEU A 70 -18.27 16.72 -13.19
N ASP A 71 -18.60 15.88 -12.21
CA ASP A 71 -18.16 14.49 -12.10
C ASP A 71 -19.33 13.50 -12.27
N TYR A 72 -20.40 13.90 -12.96
CA TYR A 72 -21.53 13.03 -13.20
C TYR A 72 -21.19 11.97 -14.26
N GLU A 73 -21.47 10.70 -13.95
CA GLU A 73 -21.10 9.52 -14.77
C GLU A 73 -21.76 9.50 -16.16
N HIS A 74 -22.88 10.19 -16.34
CA HIS A 74 -23.54 10.36 -17.64
C HIS A 74 -23.48 11.80 -18.15
N GLY A 75 -22.60 12.61 -17.56
CA GLY A 75 -22.44 14.03 -17.89
C GLY A 75 -21.43 14.28 -18.99
N VAL A 76 -21.12 15.56 -19.19
CA VAL A 76 -20.16 16.03 -20.20
C VAL A 76 -18.76 15.46 -19.99
N ASN A 77 -18.37 15.22 -18.74
CA ASN A 77 -17.04 14.69 -18.38
C ASN A 77 -17.07 13.19 -18.07
N LYS A 78 -18.06 12.44 -18.58
CA LYS A 78 -18.22 11.01 -18.30
C LYS A 78 -16.92 10.21 -18.55
N ASP A 79 -16.20 10.52 -19.62
CA ASP A 79 -15.01 9.77 -20.01
C ASP A 79 -13.86 9.94 -19.00
N LEU A 80 -13.73 11.13 -18.39
CA LEU A 80 -12.79 11.37 -17.30
C LEU A 80 -13.15 10.55 -16.05
N ILE A 81 -14.44 10.42 -15.75
CA ILE A 81 -14.92 9.66 -14.59
C ILE A 81 -14.78 8.16 -14.83
N THR A 82 -15.04 7.69 -16.05
CA THR A 82 -14.74 6.30 -16.44
C THR A 82 -13.26 5.99 -16.30
N ALA A 83 -12.37 6.87 -16.79
CA ALA A 83 -10.93 6.72 -16.63
C ALA A 83 -10.49 6.68 -15.16
N PHE A 84 -11.11 7.49 -14.30
CA PHE A 84 -10.87 7.46 -12.86
C PHE A 84 -11.21 6.10 -12.24
N TYR A 85 -12.40 5.57 -12.52
CA TYR A 85 -12.80 4.26 -11.98
C TYR A 85 -11.98 3.12 -12.56
N GLN A 86 -11.57 3.19 -13.82
CA GLN A 86 -10.66 2.21 -14.40
C GLN A 86 -9.34 2.19 -13.64
N ALA A 87 -8.73 3.37 -13.40
CA ALA A 87 -7.50 3.46 -12.63
C ALA A 87 -7.64 2.92 -11.20
N LEU A 88 -8.79 3.14 -10.55
CA LEU A 88 -9.06 2.55 -9.23
C LEU A 88 -9.15 1.02 -9.29
N SER A 89 -9.77 0.46 -10.32
CA SER A 89 -9.83 -0.99 -10.55
C SER A 89 -8.41 -1.56 -10.70
N ASP A 90 -7.60 -0.93 -11.55
CA ASP A 90 -6.23 -1.38 -11.83
C ASP A 90 -5.37 -1.36 -10.55
N ILE A 91 -5.50 -0.31 -9.72
CA ILE A 91 -4.82 -0.22 -8.41
C ILE A 91 -5.27 -1.35 -7.46
N ASN A 92 -6.57 -1.65 -7.42
CA ASN A 92 -7.10 -2.74 -6.59
C ASN A 92 -6.62 -4.11 -7.04
N ASP A 93 -6.48 -4.34 -8.35
CA ASP A 93 -5.99 -5.59 -8.90
C ASP A 93 -4.49 -5.79 -8.58
N LEU A 94 -3.70 -4.71 -8.69
CA LEU A 94 -2.28 -4.71 -8.31
C LEU A 94 -2.08 -5.00 -6.82
N THR A 95 -2.84 -4.34 -5.94
CA THR A 95 -2.76 -4.56 -4.49
C THR A 95 -3.21 -5.96 -4.10
N SER A 96 -4.26 -6.49 -4.74
CA SER A 96 -4.73 -7.87 -4.53
C SER A 96 -3.67 -8.90 -4.94
N THR A 97 -3.02 -8.69 -6.08
CA THR A 97 -1.94 -9.56 -6.58
C THR A 97 -0.74 -9.54 -5.63
N ASN A 98 -0.27 -8.36 -5.22
CA ASN A 98 0.85 -8.21 -4.28
C ASN A 98 0.54 -8.86 -2.93
N ASN A 99 -0.68 -8.69 -2.41
CA ASN A 99 -1.12 -9.32 -1.16
C ASN A 99 -1.09 -10.85 -1.26
N SER A 100 -1.47 -11.42 -2.41
CA SER A 100 -1.41 -12.87 -2.61
C SER A 100 0.04 -13.40 -2.58
N GLN A 101 0.98 -12.69 -3.19
CA GLN A 101 2.40 -13.04 -3.20
C GLN A 101 3.02 -12.93 -1.80
N LEU A 102 2.73 -11.84 -1.07
CA LEU A 102 3.19 -11.66 0.31
C LEU A 102 2.68 -12.76 1.24
N LYS A 103 1.39 -13.15 1.12
CA LYS A 103 0.84 -14.27 1.89
C LYS A 103 1.57 -15.58 1.62
N ARG A 104 1.92 -15.84 0.36
CA ARG A 104 2.71 -17.02 -0.01
C ARG A 104 4.11 -16.98 0.59
N GLN A 105 4.80 -15.84 0.52
CA GLN A 105 6.13 -15.68 1.11
C GLN A 105 6.11 -15.88 2.63
N ILE A 106 5.12 -15.31 3.32
CA ILE A 106 4.94 -15.52 4.78
C ILE A 106 4.76 -17.01 5.08
N LYS A 107 3.91 -17.71 4.32
CA LYS A 107 3.70 -19.15 4.50
C LYS A 107 4.99 -19.95 4.28
N GLU A 108 5.75 -19.64 3.23
CA GLU A 108 7.04 -20.29 2.95
C GLU A 108 8.04 -20.03 4.09
N GLN A 109 8.12 -18.80 4.62
CA GLN A 109 8.97 -18.47 5.77
C GLN A 109 8.53 -19.20 7.04
N SER A 110 7.23 -19.30 7.33
CA SER A 110 6.73 -20.06 8.49
C SER A 110 7.12 -21.54 8.43
N LEU A 111 7.06 -22.17 7.25
CA LEU A 111 7.50 -23.56 7.07
C LEU A 111 9.01 -23.72 7.28
N ILE A 112 9.81 -22.72 6.88
CA ILE A 112 11.26 -22.72 7.13
C ILE A 112 11.52 -22.63 8.63
N ILE A 113 10.83 -21.73 9.34
CA ILE A 113 10.96 -21.56 10.80
C ILE A 113 10.63 -22.88 11.51
N GLU A 114 9.50 -23.51 11.18
CA GLU A 114 9.09 -24.78 11.79
C GLU A 114 10.15 -25.89 11.60
N ARG A 115 10.74 -25.99 10.40
CA ARG A 115 11.83 -26.94 10.15
C ARG A 115 13.09 -26.65 10.96
N LEU A 116 13.43 -25.36 11.11
CA LEU A 116 14.58 -24.94 11.91
C LEU A 116 14.36 -25.21 13.40
N GLU A 117 13.15 -24.99 13.91
CA GLU A 117 12.76 -25.32 15.28
C GLU A 117 12.87 -26.82 15.55
N LEU A 118 12.32 -27.66 14.67
CA LEU A 118 12.44 -29.12 14.77
C LEU A 118 13.91 -29.58 14.75
N ARG A 119 14.73 -28.98 13.89
CA ARG A 119 16.17 -29.30 13.83
C ARG A 119 16.89 -28.88 15.11
N THR A 120 16.52 -27.74 15.69
CA THR A 120 17.04 -27.27 16.97
C THR A 120 16.70 -28.25 18.10
N VAL A 121 15.44 -28.71 18.17
CA VAL A 121 15.02 -29.74 19.14
C VAL A 121 15.84 -31.03 18.98
N HIS A 122 16.01 -31.51 17.74
CA HIS A 122 16.81 -32.71 17.49
C HIS A 122 18.28 -32.55 17.89
N LEU A 123 18.87 -31.38 17.64
CA LEU A 123 20.25 -31.08 18.06
C LEU A 123 20.36 -31.03 19.59
N LEU A 124 19.41 -30.41 20.29
CA LEU A 124 19.36 -30.39 21.75
C LEU A 124 19.24 -31.81 22.33
N GLN A 125 18.42 -32.66 21.73
CA GLN A 125 18.33 -34.08 22.12
C GLN A 125 19.64 -34.82 21.93
N ARG A 126 20.36 -34.58 20.82
CA ARG A 126 21.68 -35.18 20.58
C ARG A 126 22.71 -34.71 21.60
N ILE A 127 22.75 -33.41 21.89
CA ILE A 127 23.63 -32.84 22.93
C ILE A 127 23.31 -33.48 24.29
N SER A 128 22.04 -33.57 24.66
CA SER A 128 21.60 -34.21 25.91
C SER A 128 22.08 -35.65 26.02
N ARG A 129 21.93 -36.46 24.95
CA ARG A 129 22.43 -37.85 24.94
C ARG A 129 23.95 -37.94 25.08
N ILE A 130 24.70 -37.06 24.40
CA ILE A 130 26.16 -37.00 24.51
C ILE A 130 26.56 -36.61 25.95
N HIS A 131 25.88 -35.64 26.55
CA HIS A 131 26.13 -35.21 27.92
C HIS A 131 25.94 -36.35 28.92
N VAL A 132 24.88 -37.15 28.75
CA VAL A 132 24.64 -38.35 29.57
C VAL A 132 25.75 -39.39 29.37
N ALA A 133 26.11 -39.70 28.13
CA ALA A 133 27.16 -40.68 27.84
C ALA A 133 28.54 -40.25 28.40
N LEU A 134 28.88 -38.97 28.34
CA LEU A 134 30.12 -38.44 28.92
C LEU A 134 30.12 -38.53 30.46
N LYS A 135 28.98 -38.25 31.11
CA LYS A 135 28.85 -38.47 32.56
C LYS A 135 29.03 -39.94 32.94
N GLU A 136 28.42 -40.85 32.20
CA GLU A 136 28.58 -42.30 32.42
C GLU A 136 30.03 -42.77 32.23
N ALA A 137 30.77 -42.11 31.32
CA ALA A 137 32.21 -42.34 31.11
C ALA A 137 33.11 -41.69 32.18
N GLY A 138 32.55 -41.00 33.18
CA GLY A 138 33.28 -40.43 34.32
C GLY A 138 33.78 -39.00 34.14
N PHE A 139 33.38 -38.30 33.08
CA PHE A 139 33.67 -36.87 32.91
C PHE A 139 32.83 -36.02 33.88
N ARG A 140 33.44 -35.00 34.50
CA ARG A 140 32.73 -34.07 35.39
C ARG A 140 32.01 -33.02 34.56
N ASP A 141 30.96 -32.42 35.12
CA ASP A 141 30.15 -31.40 34.42
C ASP A 141 30.97 -30.18 33.96
N GLU A 142 32.06 -29.86 34.65
CA GLU A 142 32.98 -28.77 34.29
C GLU A 142 33.82 -29.13 33.05
N ASP A 143 34.19 -30.40 32.90
CA ASP A 143 34.97 -30.89 31.76
C ASP A 143 34.10 -30.92 30.49
N ILE A 144 32.78 -31.19 30.62
CA ILE A 144 31.83 -31.27 29.50
C ILE A 144 31.41 -29.88 28.99
N ARG A 145 31.29 -28.87 29.86
CA ARG A 145 30.88 -27.51 29.47
C ARG A 145 31.98 -26.71 28.74
N ASN A 146 33.23 -27.14 28.83
CA ASN A 146 34.40 -26.45 28.28
C ASN A 146 34.89 -27.06 26.94
N LEU A 147 34.18 -28.05 26.39
CA LEU A 147 34.38 -28.62 25.05
C LEU A 147 33.60 -27.85 24.00
#